data_AF-A0A4D8QUG6-F1
#
_entry.id   AF-A0A4D8QUG6-F1
#
_cell.length_a   1.000
_cell.length_b   1.000
_cell.length_c   1.000
_cell.angle_alpha   90.00
_cell.angle_beta   90.00
_cell.angle_gamma   90.00
#
_symmetry.space_group_name_H-M   'P 1'
#
loop_
_entity.id
_entity.type
_entity.pdbx_description
1 polymer ?
#
loop_
_entity_poly.entity_id
_entity_poly.type
_entity_poly.pdbx_seq_one_letter_code
_entity_poly.pdbx_strand_id
1 'polypeptide(L)'
;MGERIAAEAFPVGHFIRDELAARGWSVQEFVTRMTPVQSVEQRGADMLAIDFLLNVDDPALRMGSMAEPMAKALGVSPWFLLSLERAYVDWCAALAQKEGE
;
A
#
# COMPACT_ATOMS: atom_id res chain seq x y z
N MET A 1 -24.46 22.96 -11.55
CA MET A 1 -23.19 22.22 -11.34
C MET A 1 -23.31 21.58 -9.97
N GLY A 2 -23.40 20.25 -9.90
CA GLY A 2 -23.43 19.55 -8.62
C GLY A 2 -22.09 19.73 -7.91
N GLU A 3 -22.16 19.96 -6.60
CA GLU A 3 -21.00 20.01 -5.73
C GLU A 3 -20.25 18.68 -5.85
N ARG A 4 -18.99 18.72 -6.31
CA ARG A 4 -18.16 17.52 -6.39
C ARG A 4 -17.74 17.18 -4.97
N ILE A 5 -18.29 16.10 -4.42
CA ILE A 5 -17.77 15.52 -3.18
C ILE A 5 -16.34 15.06 -3.48
N ALA A 6 -15.37 15.59 -2.74
CA ALA A 6 -13.99 15.11 -2.84
C ALA A 6 -13.97 13.64 -2.41
N ALA A 7 -13.51 12.75 -3.29
CA ALA A 7 -13.35 11.35 -2.94
C ALA A 7 -12.34 11.24 -1.79
N GLU A 8 -12.71 10.53 -0.73
CA GLU A 8 -11.80 10.21 0.38
C GLU A 8 -10.72 9.26 -0.15
N ALA A 9 -9.45 9.62 0.07
CA ALA A 9 -8.33 8.76 -0.26
C ALA A 9 -8.05 7.79 0.90
N PHE A 10 -7.53 6.61 0.59
CA PHE A 10 -7.25 5.57 1.57
C PHE A 10 -5.80 5.08 1.46
N PRO A 11 -5.21 4.55 2.54
CA PRO A 11 -3.86 4.00 2.52
C PRO A 11 -3.75 2.84 1.52
N VAL A 12 -2.64 2.77 0.79
CA VAL A 12 -2.41 1.70 -0.20
C VAL A 12 -2.51 0.28 0.41
N GLY A 13 -2.23 0.14 1.71
CA GLY A 13 -2.42 -1.10 2.46
C GLY A 13 -3.84 -1.65 2.41
N HIS A 14 -4.85 -0.78 2.34
CA HIS A 14 -6.26 -1.19 2.24
C HIS A 14 -6.52 -1.89 0.90
N PHE A 15 -6.05 -1.30 -0.20
CA PHE A 15 -6.13 -1.94 -1.52
C PHE A 15 -5.41 -3.29 -1.53
N ILE A 16 -4.19 -3.36 -1.01
CA ILE A 16 -3.42 -4.61 -1.00
C ILE A 16 -4.15 -5.67 -0.17
N ARG A 17 -4.69 -5.32 1.01
CA ARG A 17 -5.44 -6.24 1.87
C ARG A 17 -6.67 -6.81 1.14
N ASP A 18 -7.43 -5.97 0.45
CA ASP A 18 -8.60 -6.42 -0.31
C ASP A 18 -8.19 -7.36 -1.46
N GLU A 19 -7.10 -7.04 -2.16
CA GLU A 19 -6.56 -7.88 -3.23
C GLU A 19 -6.07 -9.25 -2.73
N LEU A 20 -5.44 -9.29 -1.54
CA LEU A 20 -5.02 -10.54 -0.89
C LEU A 20 -6.23 -11.37 -0.45
N ALA A 21 -7.23 -10.74 0.16
CA ALA A 21 -8.46 -11.39 0.57
C ALA A 21 -9.22 -11.98 -0.63
N ALA A 22 -9.35 -11.22 -1.73
CA ALA A 22 -10.01 -11.66 -2.96
C ALA A 22 -9.31 -12.85 -3.62
N ARG A 23 -7.98 -12.97 -3.47
CA ARG A 23 -7.16 -14.07 -4.00
C ARG A 23 -7.00 -15.24 -3.01
N GLY A 24 -7.45 -15.08 -1.77
CA GLY A 24 -7.21 -16.05 -0.71
C GLY A 24 -5.72 -16.21 -0.36
N TRP A 25 -4.93 -15.15 -0.47
CA TRP A 25 -3.49 -15.17 -0.18
C TRP A 25 -3.21 -14.71 1.25
N SER A 26 -2.39 -15.47 1.95
CA SER A 26 -1.71 -15.02 3.17
C SER A 26 -0.58 -14.02 2.87
N VAL A 27 -0.12 -13.29 3.90
CA VAL A 27 1.05 -12.40 3.79
C VAL A 27 2.30 -13.17 3.35
N GLN A 28 2.51 -14.37 3.89
CA GLN A 28 3.63 -15.22 3.50
C GLN A 28 3.57 -15.61 2.02
N GLU A 29 2.38 -15.95 1.52
CA GLU A 29 2.16 -16.27 0.12
C GLU A 29 2.37 -15.06 -0.80
N PHE A 30 2.00 -13.87 -0.34
CA PHE A 30 2.23 -12.63 -1.05
C PHE A 30 3.72 -12.30 -1.16
N VAL A 31 4.45 -12.33 -0.04
CA VAL A 31 5.91 -12.12 -0.01
C VAL A 31 6.63 -13.16 -0.88
N THR A 32 6.18 -14.41 -0.86
CA THR A 32 6.74 -15.46 -1.73
C THR A 32 6.53 -15.16 -3.21
N ARG A 33 5.42 -14.50 -3.59
CA ARG A 33 5.13 -14.11 -4.98
C ARG A 33 5.89 -12.84 -5.40
N MET A 34 6.12 -11.92 -4.47
CA MET A 34 6.96 -10.73 -4.69
C MET A 34 8.39 -11.12 -5.02
N THR A 35 8.98 -11.97 -4.19
CA THR A 35 10.40 -12.37 -4.24
C THR A 35 10.54 -13.87 -3.92
N PRO A 36 10.42 -14.74 -4.95
CA PRO A 36 10.43 -16.20 -4.75
C PRO A 36 11.75 -16.73 -4.19
N VAL A 37 12.87 -16.13 -4.61
CA VAL A 37 14.23 -16.50 -4.20
C VAL A 37 14.82 -15.36 -3.38
N GLN A 38 14.98 -15.59 -2.08
CA GLN A 38 15.59 -14.66 -1.12
C GLN A 38 16.04 -15.40 0.13
N SER A 39 16.89 -14.77 0.95
CA SER A 39 17.32 -15.34 2.23
C SER A 39 16.18 -15.36 3.25
N VAL A 40 16.33 -16.17 4.31
CA VAL A 40 15.34 -16.27 5.39
C VAL A 40 15.20 -14.93 6.10
N GLU A 41 16.32 -14.23 6.31
CA GLU A 41 16.37 -12.92 6.97
C GLU A 41 15.62 -11.87 6.14
N GLN A 42 15.86 -11.83 4.82
CA GLN A 42 15.17 -10.88 3.94
C GLN A 42 13.66 -11.18 3.89
N ARG A 43 13.28 -12.46 3.84
CA ARG A 43 11.87 -12.86 3.88
C ARG A 43 11.18 -12.40 5.16
N GLY A 44 11.85 -12.53 6.31
CA GLY A 44 11.33 -12.03 7.60
C GLY A 44 11.15 -10.52 7.60
N ALA A 45 12.11 -9.77 7.06
CA ALA A 45 12.03 -8.32 6.93
C ALA A 45 10.88 -7.88 6.00
N ASP A 46 10.74 -8.54 4.84
CA ASP A 46 9.66 -8.28 3.89
C ASP A 46 8.30 -8.56 4.53
N MET A 47 8.13 -9.70 5.22
CA MET A 47 6.88 -10.01 5.92
C MET A 47 6.50 -8.94 6.95
N LEU A 48 7.45 -8.48 7.75
CA LEU A 48 7.21 -7.41 8.72
C LEU A 48 6.84 -6.09 8.05
N ALA A 49 7.54 -5.74 6.96
CA ALA A 49 7.27 -4.52 6.21
C ALA A 49 5.88 -4.55 5.55
N ILE A 50 5.46 -5.69 5.00
CA ILE A 50 4.11 -5.91 4.51
C ILE A 50 3.09 -5.81 5.64
N ASP A 51 3.33 -6.45 6.78
CA ASP A 51 2.39 -6.39 7.92
C ASP A 51 2.19 -4.95 8.40
N PHE A 52 3.25 -4.15 8.48
CA PHE A 52 3.12 -2.72 8.77
C PHE A 52 2.30 -1.99 7.71
N LEU A 53 2.57 -2.23 6.43
CA LEU A 53 1.83 -1.62 5.33
C LEU A 53 0.33 -1.96 5.36
N LEU A 54 -0.04 -3.18 5.75
CA LEU A 54 -1.43 -3.64 5.74
C LEU A 54 -2.24 -3.22 6.98
N ASN A 55 -1.57 -2.90 8.09
CA ASN A 55 -2.22 -2.69 9.38
C ASN A 55 -2.00 -1.29 9.98
N VAL A 56 -1.11 -0.47 9.40
CA VAL A 56 -0.82 0.88 9.89
C VAL A 56 -1.20 1.93 8.84
N ASP A 57 -2.16 2.77 9.21
CA ASP A 57 -2.67 3.85 8.37
C ASP A 57 -1.87 5.15 8.59
N ASP A 58 -0.56 5.14 8.31
CA ASP A 58 0.34 6.29 8.49
C ASP A 58 0.74 6.91 7.14
N PRO A 59 0.43 8.20 6.88
CA PRO A 59 0.84 8.87 5.65
C PRO A 59 2.35 9.13 5.56
N ALA A 60 3.17 8.80 6.56
CA ALA A 60 4.63 8.77 6.46
C ALA A 60 5.18 7.40 6.00
N LEU A 61 4.35 6.34 6.06
CA LEU A 61 4.73 5.02 5.60
C LEU A 61 4.79 4.99 4.07
N ARG A 62 5.88 4.46 3.53
CA ARG A 62 6.18 4.45 2.09
C ARG A 62 6.53 3.04 1.64
N MET A 63 5.97 2.59 0.53
CA MET A 63 6.31 1.30 -0.09
C MET A 63 7.75 1.27 -0.59
N GLY A 64 8.29 2.43 -0.99
CA GLY A 64 9.66 2.56 -1.46
C GLY A 64 10.00 1.56 -2.58
N SER A 65 11.10 0.83 -2.42
CA SER A 65 11.56 -0.18 -3.37
C SER A 65 10.65 -1.41 -3.48
N MET A 66 9.69 -1.60 -2.56
CA MET A 66 8.78 -2.74 -2.61
C MET A 66 7.63 -2.55 -3.61
N ALA A 67 7.38 -1.33 -4.10
CA ALA A 67 6.25 -1.05 -5.00
C ALA A 67 6.29 -1.90 -6.28
N GLU A 68 7.48 -2.10 -6.87
CA GLU A 68 7.64 -2.89 -8.09
C GLU A 68 7.38 -4.41 -7.89
N PRO A 69 8.02 -5.09 -6.92
CA PRO A 69 7.71 -6.49 -6.66
C PRO A 69 6.27 -6.72 -6.19
N MET A 70 5.68 -5.80 -5.41
CA MET A 70 4.26 -5.85 -5.03
C MET A 70 3.35 -5.78 -6.27
N ALA A 71 3.57 -4.79 -7.12
CA ALA A 71 2.75 -4.59 -8.32
C ALA A 71 2.82 -5.80 -9.26
N LYS A 72 4.02 -6.36 -9.44
CA LYS A 72 4.23 -7.59 -10.19
C LYS A 72 3.43 -8.76 -9.60
N ALA A 73 3.46 -8.94 -8.28
CA ALA A 73 2.73 -10.03 -7.61
C ALA A 73 1.21 -9.86 -7.72
N LEU A 74 0.70 -8.62 -7.70
CA LEU A 74 -0.73 -8.31 -7.79
C LEU A 74 -1.26 -8.27 -9.24
N GLY A 75 -0.38 -8.13 -10.23
CA GLY A 75 -0.74 -7.98 -11.64
C GLY A 75 -1.18 -6.56 -12.01
N VAL A 76 -0.66 -5.55 -11.30
CA VAL A 76 -0.94 -4.12 -11.56
C VAL A 76 0.35 -3.39 -11.93
N SER A 77 0.24 -2.12 -12.34
CA SER A 77 1.43 -1.31 -12.60
C SER A 77 2.02 -0.77 -11.28
N PRO A 78 3.36 -0.66 -11.14
CA PRO A 78 3.97 0.00 -9.99
C PRO A 78 3.52 1.45 -9.84
N TRP A 79 3.31 2.13 -10.97
CA TRP A 79 2.83 3.51 -11.01
C TRP A 79 1.42 3.65 -10.41
N PHE A 80 0.55 2.66 -10.57
CA PHE A 80 -0.77 2.65 -9.95
C PHE A 80 -0.65 2.64 -8.41
N LEU A 81 0.16 1.74 -7.83
CA LEU A 81 0.36 1.69 -6.39
C LEU A 81 0.97 3.00 -5.85
N LEU A 82 2.01 3.52 -6.52
CA LEU A 82 2.64 4.79 -6.13
C LEU A 82 1.68 5.98 -6.23
N SER A 83 0.74 5.95 -7.18
CA SER A 83 -0.29 6.99 -7.31
C SER A 83 -1.32 6.91 -6.19
N LEU A 84 -1.70 5.70 -5.75
CA LEU A 84 -2.57 5.51 -4.58
C LEU A 84 -1.89 6.03 -3.31
N GLU A 85 -0.63 5.66 -3.09
CA GLU A 85 0.16 6.17 -1.96
C GLU A 85 0.22 7.70 -2.00
N ARG A 86 0.56 8.28 -3.16
CA ARG A 86 0.65 9.73 -3.30
C ARG A 86 -0.69 10.43 -3.02
N ALA A 87 -1.79 9.89 -3.55
CA ALA A 87 -3.12 10.44 -3.32
C ALA A 87 -3.49 10.45 -1.83
N TYR A 88 -3.17 9.37 -1.11
CA TYR A 88 -3.40 9.31 0.34
C TYR A 88 -2.60 10.36 1.10
N VAL A 89 -1.32 10.52 0.77
CA VAL A 89 -0.43 11.52 1.39
C VAL A 89 -0.94 12.93 1.17
N ASP A 90 -1.30 13.27 -0.07
CA ASP A 90 -1.81 14.61 -0.41
C ASP A 90 -3.16 14.88 0.29
N TRP A 91 -4.01 13.86 0.42
CA TRP A 91 -5.28 13.97 1.15
C TRP A 91 -5.08 14.21 2.65
N CYS A 92 -4.20 13.44 3.32
CA CYS A 92 -3.88 13.67 4.73
C CYS A 92 -3.27 15.07 4.98
N ALA A 93 -2.39 15.52 4.09
CA ALA A 93 -1.81 16.86 4.19
C ALA A 93 -2.88 17.96 4.08
N ALA A 94 -3.85 17.79 3.17
CA ALA A 94 -4.97 18.73 3.03
C ALA A 94 -5.90 18.75 4.25
N LEU A 95 -6.10 17.60 4.91
CA LEU A 95 -6.87 17.53 6.16
C LEU A 95 -6.15 18.26 7.30
N ALA A 96 -4.85 18.00 7.49
CA ALA A 96 -4.06 18.65 8.53
C ALA A 96 -4.02 20.19 8.38
N GLN A 97 -4.03 20.70 7.14
CA GLN A 97 -4.13 22.13 6.88
C GLN A 97 -5.48 22.72 7.31
N LYS A 98 -6.58 22.01 7.08
CA LYS A 98 -7.93 22.44 7.48
C LYS A 98 -8.16 22.40 8.99
N GLU A 99 -7.48 21.52 9.71
CA GLU A 99 -7.58 21.41 11.17
C GLU A 99 -6.72 22.46 11.90
N GLY A 100 -5.75 23.05 11.22
CA GLY A 100 -4.89 24.10 11.74
C GLY A 100 -5.40 25.54 11.53
N GLU A 101 -6.51 25.71 10.82
CA GLU A 101 -7.23 26.98 10.59
C GLU A 101 -8.39 27.15 11.58
#